data_AF-A0A2Z2KMP6-F1
#
_entry.id   AF-A0A2Z2KMP6-F1
#
_cell.length_a   1.000
_cell.length_b   1.000
_cell.length_c   1.000
_cell.angle_alpha   90.00
_cell.angle_beta   90.00
_cell.angle_gamma   90.00
#
_symmetry.space_group_name_H-M   'P 1'
#
loop_
_entity.id
_entity.type
_entity.pdbx_description
1 polymer ?
#
loop_
_entity_poly.entity_id
_entity_poly.type
_entity_poly.pdbx_seq_one_letter_code
_entity_poly.pdbx_strand_id
1 'polypeptide(L)'
;MAYVRTNPSTIEEYADRLSTDYREEMAQIYSNYIYNATSTSSNRKEYQRVCAMLKRYKKVVGKPSQAEIIIQLKAQYHKRPSFMDELAKLT
;
A
#
# COMPACT_ATOMS: atom_id res chain seq x y z
N MET A 1 5.21 -20.88 -12.67
CA MET A 1 5.02 -19.43 -12.39
C MET A 1 3.59 -19.17 -11.91
N ALA A 2 3.19 -19.65 -10.72
CA ALA A 2 1.81 -19.53 -10.24
C ALA A 2 1.68 -19.66 -8.71
N TYR A 3 2.52 -18.98 -7.92
CA TYR A 3 2.46 -19.11 -6.45
C TYR A 3 2.39 -17.80 -5.65
N VAL A 4 2.52 -16.64 -6.28
CA VAL A 4 2.61 -15.35 -5.55
C VAL A 4 1.24 -14.66 -5.35
N ARG A 5 0.14 -15.22 -5.86
CA ARG A 5 -1.18 -14.56 -5.84
C ARG A 5 -2.07 -14.88 -4.63
N THR A 6 -1.71 -15.82 -3.77
CA THR A 6 -2.69 -16.44 -2.84
C THR A 6 -2.64 -15.93 -1.40
N ASN A 7 -1.66 -15.12 -0.99
CA ASN A 7 -1.63 -14.59 0.38
C ASN A 7 -0.98 -13.20 0.45
N PRO A 8 -1.73 -12.15 0.79
CA PRO A 8 -1.15 -10.83 1.03
C PRO A 8 -0.21 -10.79 2.25
N SER A 9 -0.40 -11.70 3.20
CA SER A 9 0.41 -11.84 4.42
C SER A 9 1.86 -12.26 4.11
N THR A 10 2.06 -13.04 3.04
CA THR A 10 3.40 -13.49 2.61
C THR A 10 4.23 -12.37 1.99
N ILE A 11 3.61 -11.31 1.48
CA ILE A 11 4.36 -10.19 0.88
C ILE A 11 5.31 -9.55 1.91
N GLU A 12 4.93 -9.56 3.20
CA GLU A 12 5.78 -9.04 4.28
C GLU A 12 6.98 -9.93 4.59
N GLU A 13 6.83 -11.25 4.48
CA GLU A 13 7.89 -12.23 4.74
C GLU A 13 8.87 -12.34 3.55
N TYR A 14 8.40 -12.08 2.33
CA TYR A 14 9.24 -12.02 1.13
C TYR A 14 9.95 -10.66 0.97
N ALA A 15 9.42 -9.58 1.53
CA ALA A 15 10.02 -8.24 1.43
C ALA A 15 11.41 -8.14 2.09
N ASP A 16 11.68 -8.93 3.12
CA ASP A 16 12.99 -8.97 3.81
C ASP A 16 14.06 -9.75 3.02
N ARG A 17 13.65 -10.60 2.05
CA ARG A 17 14.55 -11.55 1.38
C ARG A 17 14.88 -11.24 -0.08
N LEU A 18 14.21 -10.30 -0.73
CA LEU A 18 14.39 -10.09 -2.17
C LEU A 18 15.37 -8.96 -2.50
N SER A 19 16.41 -9.35 -3.24
CA SER A 19 17.46 -8.50 -3.80
C SER A 19 16.89 -7.40 -4.72
N THR A 20 17.75 -6.41 -4.99
CA THR A 20 17.53 -5.22 -5.81
C THR A 20 16.80 -5.45 -7.14
N ASP A 21 16.93 -6.64 -7.75
CA ASP A 21 16.33 -6.98 -9.05
C ASP A 21 14.80 -7.14 -9.02
N TYR A 22 14.20 -7.38 -7.86
CA TYR A 22 12.74 -7.58 -7.72
C TYR A 22 12.01 -6.39 -7.10
N ARG A 23 12.70 -5.27 -6.91
CA ARG A 23 12.12 -4.09 -6.25
C ARG A 23 10.91 -3.54 -7.01
N GLU A 24 10.97 -3.51 -8.33
CA GLU A 24 9.88 -3.02 -9.18
C GLU A 24 8.66 -3.95 -9.14
N GLU A 25 8.88 -5.27 -9.30
CA GLU A 25 7.79 -6.24 -9.24
C GLU A 25 7.12 -6.26 -7.85
N MET A 26 7.92 -6.21 -6.78
CA MET A 26 7.42 -6.08 -5.42
C MET A 26 6.64 -4.78 -5.23
N ALA A 27 7.16 -3.65 -5.72
CA ALA A 27 6.47 -2.37 -5.65
C ALA A 27 5.09 -2.42 -6.31
N GLN A 28 4.98 -3.13 -7.44
CA GLN A 28 3.74 -3.28 -8.19
C GLN A 28 2.73 -4.23 -7.50
N ILE A 29 3.20 -5.36 -6.96
CA ILE A 29 2.32 -6.28 -6.21
C ILE A 29 1.79 -5.59 -4.94
N TYR A 30 2.68 -4.91 -4.20
CA TYR A 30 2.33 -4.27 -2.94
C TYR A 30 1.42 -3.06 -3.16
N SER A 31 1.64 -2.26 -4.21
CA SER A 31 0.75 -1.16 -4.57
C SER A 31 -0.64 -1.67 -4.94
N ASN A 32 -0.72 -2.74 -5.75
CA ASN A 32 -2.00 -3.36 -6.10
C ASN A 32 -2.74 -3.89 -4.86
N TYR A 33 -2.02 -4.45 -3.89
CA TYR A 33 -2.62 -4.85 -2.61
C TYR A 33 -3.21 -3.66 -1.84
N ILE A 34 -2.50 -2.53 -1.79
CA ILE A 34 -2.99 -1.28 -1.17
C ILE A 34 -4.24 -0.76 -1.90
N TYR A 35 -4.25 -0.74 -3.24
CA TYR A 35 -5.41 -0.32 -4.01
C TYR A 35 -6.63 -1.21 -3.76
N ASN A 36 -6.45 -2.52 -3.76
CA ASN A 36 -7.53 -3.47 -3.47
C ASN A 36 -8.08 -3.27 -2.05
N ALA A 37 -7.20 -3.19 -1.05
CA ALA A 37 -7.60 -2.93 0.32
C ALA A 37 -8.37 -1.60 0.46
N THR A 38 -7.92 -0.55 -0.22
CA THR A 38 -8.57 0.76 -0.21
C THR A 38 -9.93 0.74 -0.88
N SER A 39 -10.06 0.05 -2.01
CA SER A 39 -11.33 -0.07 -2.74
C SER A 39 -12.41 -0.73 -1.89
N THR A 40 -12.04 -1.80 -1.16
CA THR A 40 -12.95 -2.50 -0.24
C THR A 40 -13.15 -1.79 1.09
N SER A 41 -12.36 -0.75 1.38
CA SER A 41 -12.47 0.00 2.64
C SER A 41 -13.61 0.99 2.58
N SER A 42 -14.41 1.03 3.65
CA SER A 42 -15.57 1.91 3.81
C SER A 42 -15.60 2.58 5.19
N ASN A 43 -14.85 2.08 6.17
CA ASN A 43 -14.84 2.61 7.53
C ASN A 43 -13.44 3.05 8.00
N ARG A 44 -13.41 3.79 9.11
CA ARG A 44 -12.18 4.39 9.66
C ARG A 44 -11.13 3.36 10.07
N LYS A 45 -11.55 2.19 10.60
CA LYS A 45 -10.62 1.12 11.00
C LYS A 45 -9.92 0.52 9.77
N GLU A 46 -10.65 0.33 8.69
CA GLU A 46 -10.10 -0.14 7.41
C GLU A 46 -9.14 0.88 6.81
N TYR A 47 -9.48 2.17 6.84
CA TYR A 47 -8.56 3.24 6.41
C TYR A 47 -7.27 3.27 7.24
N GLN A 48 -7.35 3.07 8.55
CA GLN A 48 -6.15 2.95 9.40
C GLN A 48 -5.29 1.75 9.01
N ARG A 49 -5.90 0.63 8.62
CA ARG A 49 -5.20 -0.55 8.11
C ARG A 49 -4.47 -0.23 6.80
N VAL A 50 -5.11 0.47 5.87
CA VAL A 50 -4.47 0.94 4.62
C VAL A 50 -3.30 1.88 4.93
N CYS A 51 -3.47 2.81 5.87
CA CYS A 51 -2.37 3.68 6.30
C CYS A 51 -1.19 2.91 6.92
N ALA A 52 -1.47 1.83 7.66
CA ALA A 52 -0.42 0.93 8.16
C ALA A 52 0.30 0.21 7.02
N MET A 53 -0.41 -0.26 5.99
CA MET A 53 0.19 -0.85 4.78
C MET A 53 1.09 0.16 4.06
N LEU A 54 0.66 1.42 3.91
CA LEU A 54 1.49 2.49 3.32
C LEU A 54 2.77 2.75 4.12
N LYS A 55 2.70 2.71 5.46
CA LYS A 55 3.91 2.82 6.31
C LYS A 55 4.87 1.65 6.12
N ARG A 56 4.36 0.43 5.93
CA ARG A 56 5.18 -0.75 5.63
C ARG A 56 5.79 -0.66 4.24
N TYR A 57 5.00 -0.27 3.25
CA TYR A 57 5.44 -0.04 1.88
C TYR A 57 6.60 0.98 1.80
N LYS A 58 6.53 2.07 2.57
CA LYS A 58 7.62 3.04 2.71
C LYS A 58 8.94 2.39 3.15
N LYS A 59 8.90 1.40 4.04
CA LYS A 59 10.12 0.72 4.53
C LYS A 59 10.73 -0.19 3.47
N VAL A 60 9.91 -0.81 2.62
CA VAL A 60 10.34 -1.76 1.60
C VAL A 60 10.85 -1.04 0.35
N VAL A 61 10.03 -0.13 -0.20
CA VAL A 61 10.28 0.49 -1.52
C VAL A 61 10.89 1.89 -1.38
N GLY A 62 10.51 2.63 -0.32
CA GLY A 62 11.02 3.97 -0.04
C GLY A 62 9.93 5.03 0.03
N LYS A 63 10.32 6.23 0.49
CA LYS A 63 9.43 7.40 0.60
C LYS A 63 8.90 7.91 -0.75
N PRO A 64 9.67 7.96 -1.85
CA PRO A 64 9.19 8.48 -3.14
C PRO A 64 7.99 7.70 -3.66
N SER A 65 8.10 6.37 -3.77
CA SER A 65 7.01 5.52 -4.26
C SER A 65 5.79 5.54 -3.33
N GLN A 66 5.99 5.66 -2.01
CA GLN A 66 4.88 5.82 -1.08
C GLN A 66 4.10 7.13 -1.35
N ALA A 67 4.82 8.23 -1.59
CA ALA A 67 4.21 9.53 -1.86
C ALA A 67 3.37 9.49 -3.14
N GLU A 68 3.84 8.83 -4.20
CA GLU A 68 3.08 8.64 -5.43
C GLU A 68 1.75 7.92 -5.17
N ILE A 69 1.76 6.81 -4.43
CA ILE A 69 0.52 6.10 -4.08
C ILE A 69 -0.41 7.01 -3.27
N ILE A 70 0.10 7.75 -2.29
CA ILE A 70 -0.72 8.67 -1.49
C ILE A 70 -1.38 9.73 -2.38
N ILE A 71 -0.65 10.30 -3.34
CA ILE A 71 -1.20 11.29 -4.30
C ILE A 71 -2.33 10.66 -5.11
N GLN A 72 -2.13 9.46 -5.66
CA GLN A 72 -3.13 8.74 -6.44
C GLN A 72 -4.39 8.43 -5.60
N LEU A 73 -4.21 7.96 -4.37
CA LEU A 73 -5.33 7.68 -3.46
C LEU A 73 -6.09 8.95 -3.07
N LYS A 74 -5.39 10.07 -2.82
CA LYS A 74 -6.03 11.37 -2.55
C LYS A 74 -6.87 11.84 -3.75
N ALA A 75 -6.34 11.72 -4.97
CA ALA A 75 -7.07 12.10 -6.18
C ALA A 75 -8.31 11.21 -6.40
N GLN A 76 -8.15 9.89 -6.30
CA GLN A 76 -9.22 8.93 -6.55
C GLN A 76 -10.32 8.97 -5.49
N TYR A 77 -9.95 9.14 -4.22
CA TYR A 77 -10.87 9.05 -3.08
C TYR A 77 -11.15 10.41 -2.41
N HIS A 78 -10.97 11.53 -3.12
CA HIS A 78 -11.18 12.89 -2.59
C HIS A 78 -12.57 13.10 -1.93
N LYS A 79 -13.60 12.35 -2.34
CA LYS A 79 -14.95 12.40 -1.75
C LYS A 79 -15.09 11.66 -0.41
N ARG A 80 -14.01 11.07 0.13
CA ARG A 80 -13.99 10.32 1.39
C ARG A 80 -13.20 11.10 2.44
N PRO A 81 -13.80 12.08 3.14
CA PRO A 81 -13.08 12.98 4.05
C PRO A 81 -12.35 12.23 5.17
N SER A 82 -12.99 11.24 5.79
CA SER A 82 -12.35 10.43 6.84
C SER A 82 -11.14 9.64 6.35
N PHE A 83 -11.07 9.29 5.06
CA PHE A 83 -9.88 8.67 4.50
C PHE A 83 -8.79 9.70 4.25
N MET A 84 -9.15 10.89 3.77
CA MET A 84 -8.21 12.00 3.59
C MET A 84 -7.55 12.40 4.92
N ASP A 85 -8.32 12.43 6.01
CA ASP A 85 -7.80 12.68 7.37
C ASP A 85 -6.74 11.64 7.79
N GLU A 86 -6.97 10.35 7.50
CA GLU A 86 -5.99 9.32 7.82
C GLU A 86 -4.75 9.39 6.92
N LEU A 87 -4.91 9.73 5.63
CA LEU A 87 -3.80 9.94 4.70
C LEU A 87 -2.97 11.18 5.06
N ALA A 88 -3.59 12.24 5.59
CA ALA A 88 -2.88 13.44 6.03
C ALA A 88 -1.87 13.15 7.15
N LYS A 89 -2.14 12.16 8.01
CA LYS A 89 -1.23 11.73 9.09
C LYS A 89 0.04 11.03 8.60
N LEU A 90 0.12 10.70 7.31
CA LEU A 90 1.26 10.02 6.69
C LEU A 90 2.22 10.98 5.96
N THR A 91 1.80 12.23 5.76
CA THR A 91 2.54 13.23 4.97
C THR A 91 3.64 13.87 5.81
#